data_AF-B9TDD7-F1
#
_entry.id   AF-B9TDD7-F1
#
_cell.length_a   1.000
_cell.length_b   1.000
_cell.length_c   1.000
_cell.angle_alpha   90.00
_cell.angle_beta   90.00
_cell.angle_gamma   90.00
#
_symmetry.space_group_name_H-M   'P 1'
#
loop_
_entity.id
_entity.type
_entity.pdbx_description
1 polymer ?
#
loop_
_entity_poly.entity_id
_entity_poly.type
_entity_poly.pdbx_seq_one_letter_code
_entity_poly.pdbx_strand_id
1 'polypeptide(L)'
;MVLERRTGKLSADETVFSGLFWTGSRGLELGLIDGLGDMRQELRKRFGDKVKPMLITTPRSLFGRKAPGISLGSMDGLGAGLASGLAEAAEERALWSRYGL
;
A
#
# COMPACT_ATOMS: atom_id res chain seq x y z
N MET A 1 -17.16 17.20 5.84
CA MET A 1 -16.08 18.10 5.34
C MET A 1 -14.75 17.80 6.05
N VAL A 2 -13.56 18.10 5.49
CA VAL A 2 -12.26 17.78 6.15
C VAL A 2 -12.11 18.45 7.51
N LEU A 3 -12.63 19.68 7.64
CA LEU A 3 -12.63 20.46 8.88
C LEU A 3 -13.33 19.76 10.05
N GLU A 4 -14.50 19.16 9.79
CA GLU A 4 -15.31 18.49 10.81
C GLU A 4 -14.55 17.34 11.49
N ARG A 5 -13.71 16.60 10.75
CA ARG A 5 -12.91 15.49 11.31
C ARG A 5 -11.73 15.95 12.17
N ARG A 6 -11.37 17.24 12.09
CA ARG A 6 -10.24 17.85 12.79
C ARG A 6 -10.69 18.96 13.75
N THR A 7 -11.99 19.00 14.07
CA THR A 7 -12.58 19.97 14.98
C THR A 7 -11.83 20.02 16.31
N GLY A 8 -11.43 21.21 16.74
CA GLY A 8 -10.70 21.44 17.99
C GLY A 8 -9.21 21.08 17.97
N LYS A 9 -8.69 20.56 16.85
CA LYS A 9 -7.26 20.23 16.68
C LYS A 9 -6.52 21.19 15.77
N LEU A 10 -7.21 21.80 14.80
CA LEU A 10 -6.59 22.68 13.81
C LEU A 10 -6.14 23.99 14.45
N SER A 11 -4.97 24.45 14.04
CA SER A 11 -4.50 25.82 14.31
C SER A 11 -5.40 26.85 13.61
N ALA A 12 -5.42 28.07 14.15
CA ALA A 12 -6.07 29.24 13.54
C ALA A 12 -5.23 29.90 12.43
N ASP A 13 -4.14 29.25 11.99
CA ASP A 13 -3.27 29.73 10.92
C ASP A 13 -4.01 29.77 9.57
N GLU A 14 -4.06 30.94 8.94
CA GLU A 14 -4.78 31.19 7.68
C GLU A 14 -4.19 30.44 6.49
N THR A 15 -2.95 29.95 6.61
CA THR A 15 -2.30 29.17 5.56
C THR A 15 -2.78 27.72 5.53
N VAL A 16 -3.56 27.28 6.53
CA VAL A 16 -4.16 25.95 6.57
C VAL A 16 -5.19 25.82 5.44
N PHE A 17 -5.03 24.79 4.60
CA PHE A 17 -5.80 24.57 3.36
C PHE A 17 -5.57 25.60 2.24
N SER A 18 -4.49 26.37 2.27
CA SER A 18 -4.09 27.29 1.18
C SER A 18 -3.51 26.61 -0.07
N GLY A 19 -3.27 25.29 -0.02
CA GLY A 19 -2.57 24.54 -1.07
C GLY A 19 -1.05 24.43 -0.87
N LEU A 20 -0.51 25.03 0.19
CA LEU A 20 0.88 24.83 0.62
C LEU A 20 1.11 23.40 1.15
N PHE A 21 2.38 22.97 1.09
CA PHE A 21 2.83 21.70 1.66
C PHE A 21 3.66 21.93 2.92
N TRP A 22 3.58 20.98 3.85
CA TRP A 22 4.22 21.05 5.16
C TRP A 22 5.08 19.83 5.41
N THR A 23 6.16 20.02 6.17
CA THR A 23 6.86 18.88 6.78
C THR A 23 5.96 18.23 7.83
N GLY A 24 6.24 16.98 8.19
CA GLY A 24 5.46 16.27 9.21
C GLY A 24 5.39 17.02 10.54
N SER A 25 6.51 17.58 11.01
CA SER A 25 6.55 18.36 12.25
C SER A 25 5.64 19.59 12.20
N ARG A 26 5.72 20.37 11.12
CA ARG A 26 4.84 21.53 10.95
C ARG A 26 3.37 21.12 10.81
N GLY A 27 3.10 20.01 10.12
CA GLY A 27 1.76 19.45 10.02
C GLY A 27 1.17 19.05 11.38
N LEU A 28 2.01 18.58 12.31
CA LEU A 28 1.58 18.26 13.68
C LEU A 28 1.23 19.53 14.46
N GLU A 29 2.06 20.57 14.39
CA GLU A 29 1.81 21.87 15.02
C GLU A 29 0.51 22.52 14.52
N LEU A 30 0.23 22.41 13.21
CA LEU A 30 -0.98 22.92 12.58
C LEU A 30 -2.23 22.06 12.87
N GLY A 31 -2.07 20.89 13.51
CA GLY A 31 -3.16 19.96 13.80
C GLY A 31 -3.62 19.12 12.61
N LEU A 32 -2.86 19.11 11.50
CA LEU A 32 -3.18 18.41 10.26
C LEU A 32 -2.96 16.90 10.35
N ILE A 33 -2.09 16.46 11.26
CA ILE A 33 -1.83 15.05 11.58
C ILE A 33 -1.92 14.83 13.09
N ASP A 34 -2.08 13.58 13.52
CA ASP A 34 -2.25 13.23 14.95
C ASP A 34 -0.93 12.87 15.65
N GLY A 35 0.14 12.65 14.89
CA GLY A 35 1.44 12.28 15.44
C GLY A 35 2.47 12.01 14.36
N LEU A 36 3.72 11.88 14.81
CA LEU A 36 4.85 11.46 14.01
C LEU A 36 5.23 10.03 14.40
N GLY A 37 5.64 9.25 13.42
CA GLY A 37 6.09 7.89 13.64
C GLY A 37 6.40 7.16 12.36
N ASP A 38 6.99 5.99 12.49
CA ASP A 38 7.20 5.06 11.38
C ASP A 38 6.13 3.96 11.35
N MET A 39 6.08 3.23 10.22
CA MET A 39 5.11 2.14 10.02
C MET A 39 5.18 1.08 11.13
N ARG A 40 6.38 0.69 11.58
CA ARG A 40 6.53 -0.38 12.58
C ARG A 40 6.06 0.09 13.95
N GLN A 41 6.39 1.33 14.33
CA GLN A 41 5.93 1.95 15.57
C GLN A 41 4.40 2.03 15.61
N GLU A 42 3.78 2.51 14.53
CA GLU A 42 2.32 2.59 14.45
C GLU A 42 1.65 1.22 14.49
N LEU A 43 2.22 0.21 13.81
CA LEU A 43 1.70 -1.16 13.87
C LEU A 43 1.80 -1.75 15.28
N ARG A 44 2.92 -1.56 15.99
CA ARG A 44 3.08 -2.05 17.36
C ARG A 44 2.14 -1.36 18.33
N LYS A 45 2.00 -0.04 18.21
CA LYS A 45 1.05 0.75 19.01
C LYS A 45 -0.39 0.23 18.87
N ARG A 46 -0.79 -0.17 17.66
CA ARG A 46 -2.17 -0.58 17.37
C ARG A 46 -2.44 -2.07 17.62
N PHE A 47 -1.46 -2.94 17.35
CA PHE A 47 -1.65 -4.40 17.34
C PHE A 47 -0.77 -5.15 18.36
N GLY A 48 -0.01 -4.41 19.16
CA GLY A 48 0.90 -4.94 20.19
C GLY A 48 2.27 -5.32 19.65
N ASP A 49 3.19 -5.61 20.57
CA ASP A 49 4.59 -5.87 20.26
C ASP A 49 4.83 -7.14 19.42
N LYS A 50 3.83 -8.03 19.34
CA LYS A 50 3.87 -9.27 18.57
C LYS A 50 3.55 -9.08 17.09
N VAL A 51 3.19 -7.88 16.65
CA VAL A 51 2.86 -7.60 15.25
C VAL A 51 4.06 -7.83 14.33
N LYS A 52 3.83 -8.52 13.20
CA LYS A 52 4.84 -8.81 12.19
C LYS A 52 4.40 -8.22 10.84
N PRO A 53 4.92 -7.06 10.42
CA PRO A 53 4.61 -6.51 9.10
C PRO A 53 5.16 -7.41 7.99
N MET A 54 4.30 -7.83 7.09
CA MET A 54 4.67 -8.59 5.89
C MET A 54 4.86 -7.62 4.72
N LEU A 55 6.05 -7.59 4.12
CA LEU A 55 6.31 -6.77 2.94
C LEU A 55 5.91 -7.57 1.70
N ILE A 56 4.87 -7.10 1.00
CA ILE A 56 4.44 -7.69 -0.28
C ILE A 56 5.03 -6.83 -1.40
N THR A 57 5.98 -7.39 -2.13
CA THR A 57 6.59 -6.75 -3.31
C THR A 57 6.08 -7.40 -4.58
N THR A 58 5.89 -6.62 -5.65
CA THR A 58 5.58 -7.16 -6.97
C THR A 58 6.67 -8.17 -7.38
N PRO A 59 6.30 -9.36 -7.87
CA PRO A 59 7.30 -10.31 -8.36
C PRO A 59 8.13 -9.65 -9.46
N ARG A 60 9.44 -9.60 -9.27
CA ARG A 60 10.35 -9.12 -10.31
C ARG A 60 10.55 -10.25 -11.33
N SER A 61 10.02 -10.06 -12.54
CA SER A 61 10.35 -10.92 -13.68
C SER A 61 11.82 -10.77 -14.06
N LEU A 62 12.49 -11.90 -14.33
CA LEU A 62 13.92 -12.02 -14.62
C LEU A 62 14.40 -11.22 -15.83
N PHE A 63 13.50 -10.87 -16.76
CA PHE A 63 13.85 -10.17 -17.99
C PHE A 63 13.47 -8.68 -18.02
N GLY A 64 13.13 -8.10 -16.87
CA GLY A 64 12.95 -6.65 -16.76
C GLY A 64 11.66 -6.17 -17.44
N ARG A 65 10.64 -5.95 -16.61
CA ARG A 65 9.30 -5.37 -16.89
C ARG A 65 8.30 -6.35 -17.52
N LYS A 66 7.02 -6.34 -17.14
CA LYS A 66 6.19 -5.21 -16.66
C LYS A 66 5.28 -5.58 -15.47
N ALA A 67 5.39 -4.76 -14.42
CA ALA A 67 4.28 -4.31 -13.58
C ALA A 67 3.23 -3.59 -14.47
N PRO A 68 2.01 -3.29 -13.98
CA PRO A 68 0.77 -3.20 -14.77
C PRO A 68 0.91 -2.53 -16.16
N GLY A 69 0.41 -3.20 -17.20
CA GLY A 69 0.58 -2.83 -18.61
C GLY A 69 0.86 -4.00 -19.57
N ILE A 70 0.70 -5.27 -19.15
CA ILE A 70 0.64 -6.41 -20.07
C ILE A 70 -0.72 -6.35 -20.78
N SER A 71 -0.75 -5.61 -21.88
CA SER A 71 -1.75 -5.83 -22.93
C SER A 71 -1.32 -7.09 -23.67
N LEU A 72 -2.00 -8.20 -23.40
CA LEU A 72 -1.89 -9.40 -24.22
C LEU A 72 -2.68 -9.13 -25.51
N GLY A 73 -2.03 -8.41 -26.43
CA GLY A 73 -2.50 -8.30 -27.80
C GLY A 73 -2.55 -9.69 -28.45
N SER A 74 -3.71 -9.96 -29.05
CA SER A 74 -3.95 -10.96 -30.10
C SER A 74 -4.21 -12.40 -29.64
N MET A 75 -5.51 -12.70 -29.55
CA MET A 75 -6.16 -14.00 -29.72
C MET A 75 -5.59 -14.74 -30.93
N ASP A 76 -5.05 -15.97 -30.78
CA ASP A 76 -5.02 -17.02 -31.83
C ASP A 76 -4.50 -18.41 -31.35
N GLY A 77 -4.01 -18.57 -30.11
CA GLY A 77 -3.40 -19.84 -29.62
C GLY A 77 -3.87 -20.35 -28.25
N LEU A 78 -5.17 -20.27 -27.96
CA LEU A 78 -5.74 -20.32 -26.60
C LEU A 78 -5.67 -21.68 -25.85
N GLY A 79 -5.41 -22.83 -26.48
CA GLY A 79 -5.57 -24.14 -25.82
C GLY A 79 -4.47 -24.55 -24.84
N ALA A 80 -3.20 -24.59 -25.29
CA ALA A 80 -2.10 -25.16 -24.51
C ALA A 80 -1.46 -24.17 -23.51
N GLY A 81 -1.51 -22.86 -23.78
CA GLY A 81 -0.98 -21.82 -22.89
C GLY A 81 -1.84 -21.55 -21.65
N LEU A 82 -3.15 -21.85 -21.70
CA LEU A 82 -4.05 -21.66 -20.57
C LEU A 82 -3.93 -22.79 -19.53
N ALA A 83 -3.70 -24.03 -19.95
CA ALA A 83 -3.62 -25.16 -19.03
C ALA A 83 -2.34 -25.15 -18.17
N SER A 84 -1.19 -24.79 -18.75
CA SER A 84 0.07 -24.68 -18.01
C SER A 84 0.09 -23.46 -17.07
N GLY A 85 -0.42 -22.30 -17.50
CA GLY A 85 -0.52 -21.11 -16.65
C GLY A 85 -1.49 -21.27 -15.47
N LEU A 86 -2.51 -22.13 -15.60
CA LEU A 86 -3.41 -22.47 -14.49
C LEU A 86 -2.76 -23.40 -13.45
N ALA A 87 -1.84 -24.28 -13.86
CA ALA A 87 -1.09 -25.12 -12.93
C ALA A 87 -0.06 -24.30 -12.12
N GLU A 88 0.65 -23.37 -12.76
CA GLU A 88 1.61 -22.47 -12.09
C GLU A 88 0.92 -21.51 -11.09
N ALA A 89 -0.25 -20.96 -11.44
CA ALA A 89 -1.03 -20.11 -10.54
C ALA A 89 -1.62 -20.90 -9.35
N ALA A 90 -1.92 -22.19 -9.53
CA ALA A 90 -2.41 -23.05 -8.46
C ALA A 90 -1.30 -23.42 -7.46
N GLU A 91 -0.08 -23.67 -7.93
CA GLU A 91 1.07 -23.89 -7.04
C GLU A 91 1.47 -22.60 -6.29
N GLU A 92 1.41 -21.42 -6.93
CA GLU A 92 1.62 -20.13 -6.26
C GLU A 92 0.58 -19.92 -5.14
N ARG A 93 -0.69 -20.21 -5.43
CA ARG A 93 -1.78 -20.15 -4.45
C ARG A 93 -1.65 -21.16 -3.31
N ALA A 94 -1.05 -22.33 -3.56
CA ALA A 94 -0.75 -23.30 -2.51
C ALA A 94 0.43 -22.86 -1.63
N LEU A 95 1.45 -22.21 -2.21
CA LEU A 95 2.66 -21.80 -1.50
C LEU A 95 2.49 -20.56 -0.61
N TRP A 96 1.59 -19.63 -0.95
CA TRP A 96 1.29 -18.47 -0.12
C TRP A 96 0.28 -18.77 1.00
N SER A 97 -0.49 -19.85 0.87
CA SER A 97 -1.53 -20.25 1.83
C SER A 97 -1.02 -20.44 3.26
N ARG A 98 0.23 -20.89 3.44
CA ARG A 98 0.91 -21.08 4.73
C ARG A 98 1.26 -19.77 5.46
N TYR A 99 1.32 -18.66 4.72
CA TYR A 99 1.46 -17.29 5.26
C TYR A 99 0.11 -16.54 5.27
N GLY A 100 -0.99 -17.22 4.92
CA GLY A 100 -2.33 -16.64 4.75
C GLY A 100 -2.50 -15.80 3.49
N LEU A 101 -1.66 -15.99 2.48
CA LEU A 101 -1.62 -15.19 1.25
C LEU A 101 -1.99 -16.02 0.01
#